data_AF-W4VPK9-F1
#
_entry.id   AF-W4VPK9-F1
#
_cell.length_a   1.000
_cell.length_b   1.000
_cell.length_c   1.000
_cell.angle_alpha   90.00
_cell.angle_beta   90.00
_cell.angle_gamma   90.00
#
_symmetry.space_group_name_H-M   'P 1'
#
loop_
_entity.id
_entity.type
_entity.pdbx_description
1 polymer ?
#
loop_
_entity_poly.entity_id
_entity_poly.type
_entity_poly.pdbx_seq_one_letter_code
_entity_poly.pdbx_strand_id
1 'polypeptide(L)'
;MSIKLQSIEQPLLSLHDVLVVDENTFNLLKQGNELVTFYAFQFADSKENLDISQKIQDHIVGETYNPDARYSSKAIEYYQTVQLPSLSLFIGLFIGIIFFLAAGSFLYFRLFTDLYEERKKYKSLAKIGLSEKEMVKNANIQMAILFFLPFLLAIVETGFALQVLQREGGFSNVFQSGVITILGFLGLQLLYFIVIRSSYIKNLKEYVYR
;
A
#
# COMPACT_ATOMS: atom_id res chain seq x y z
N MET A 1 -12.68 50.38 -6.17
CA MET A 1 -12.96 50.01 -4.77
C MET A 1 -12.19 48.73 -4.52
N SER A 2 -11.14 48.74 -3.68
CA SER A 2 -10.25 47.58 -3.53
C SER A 2 -10.79 46.62 -2.48
N ILE A 3 -11.16 45.42 -2.89
CA ILE A 3 -11.62 44.37 -1.99
C ILE A 3 -10.38 43.81 -1.28
N LYS A 4 -10.29 43.99 0.05
CA LYS A 4 -9.25 43.34 0.86
C LYS A 4 -9.72 41.93 1.19
N LEU A 5 -9.20 40.95 0.46
CA LEU A 5 -9.41 39.52 0.71
C LEU A 5 -8.43 39.05 1.78
N GLN A 6 -8.93 38.63 2.94
CA GLN A 6 -8.18 37.82 3.90
C GLN A 6 -8.63 36.37 3.71
N SER A 7 -7.78 35.55 3.08
CA SER A 7 -8.00 34.11 2.93
C SER A 7 -7.69 33.40 4.25
N ILE A 8 -8.58 32.51 4.69
CA ILE A 8 -8.29 31.60 5.80
C ILE A 8 -7.49 30.43 5.20
N GLU A 9 -6.24 30.25 5.61
CA GLU A 9 -5.31 29.29 5.00
C GLU A 9 -5.72 27.81 5.15
N GLN A 10 -6.69 27.49 6.01
CA GLN A 10 -7.24 26.13 6.14
C GLN A 10 -8.73 26.19 6.48
N PRO A 11 -9.63 25.97 5.50
CA PRO A 11 -11.05 25.91 5.80
C PRO A 11 -11.35 24.71 6.71
N LEU A 12 -12.16 24.94 7.75
CA LEU A 12 -12.53 23.93 8.75
C LEU A 12 -13.45 22.83 8.19
N LEU A 13 -13.88 22.98 6.93
CA LEU A 13 -14.83 22.19 6.17
C LEU A 13 -14.29 22.05 4.74
N SER A 14 -14.80 21.09 3.96
CA SER A 14 -14.49 20.89 2.53
C SER A 14 -14.91 22.06 1.59
N LEU A 15 -15.00 23.28 2.10
CA LEU A 15 -15.24 24.49 1.33
C LEU A 15 -13.90 24.92 0.72
N HIS A 16 -13.79 24.87 -0.61
CA HIS A 16 -12.53 25.15 -1.30
C HIS A 16 -12.00 26.56 -1.05
N ASP A 17 -12.88 27.55 -0.89
CA ASP A 17 -12.53 28.93 -0.63
C ASP A 17 -13.51 29.56 0.38
N VAL A 18 -12.98 30.12 1.47
CA VAL A 18 -13.74 30.91 2.43
C VAL A 18 -13.27 32.36 2.36
N LEU A 19 -14.17 33.23 1.93
CA LEU A 19 -13.91 34.66 1.81
C LEU A 19 -14.67 35.41 2.90
N VAL A 20 -13.95 36.23 3.67
CA VAL A 20 -14.57 37.19 4.60
C VAL A 20 -14.88 38.46 3.82
N VAL A 21 -16.16 38.84 3.77
CA VAL A 21 -16.64 40.02 3.04
C VAL A 21 -17.31 41.01 3.99
N ASP A 22 -17.30 42.30 3.64
CA ASP A 22 -18.02 43.34 4.37
C ASP A 22 -19.54 43.29 4.09
N GLU A 23 -20.32 43.99 4.90
CA GLU A 23 -21.78 43.98 4.86
C GLU A 23 -22.36 44.46 3.51
N ASN A 24 -21.73 45.44 2.85
CA ASN A 24 -22.21 45.92 1.56
C ASN A 24 -22.01 44.85 0.48
N THR A 25 -20.83 44.23 0.45
CA THR A 25 -20.52 43.13 -0.46
C THR A 25 -21.42 41.93 -0.20
N PHE A 26 -21.69 41.59 1.07
CA PHE A 26 -22.61 40.52 1.45
C PHE A 26 -24.03 40.78 0.91
N ASN A 27 -24.56 42.00 1.09
CA ASN A 27 -25.90 42.36 0.62
C ASN A 27 -26.03 42.31 -0.91
N LEU A 28 -24.95 42.64 -1.65
CA LEU A 28 -24.91 42.49 -3.11
C LEU A 28 -24.93 41.01 -3.53
N LEU A 29 -24.14 40.15 -2.87
CA LEU A 29 -24.11 38.72 -3.16
C LEU A 29 -25.42 38.01 -2.82
N LYS A 30 -26.16 38.50 -1.81
CA LYS A 30 -27.46 37.94 -1.41
C LYS A 30 -28.56 38.09 -2.46
N GLN A 31 -28.53 39.12 -3.32
CA GLN A 31 -29.64 39.41 -4.24
C GLN A 31 -29.82 38.41 -5.39
N GLY A 32 -28.86 37.49 -5.60
CA GLY A 32 -28.92 36.49 -6.67
C GLY A 32 -28.50 35.07 -6.26
N ASN A 33 -28.32 34.82 -4.96
CA ASN A 33 -27.83 33.54 -4.45
C ASN A 33 -28.68 33.04 -3.27
N GLU A 34 -28.77 31.73 -3.10
CA GLU A 34 -29.40 31.13 -1.94
C GLU A 34 -28.55 31.31 -0.68
N LEU A 35 -29.20 31.71 0.42
CA LEU A 35 -28.53 31.88 1.70
C LEU A 35 -28.49 30.53 2.44
N VAL A 36 -27.29 30.02 2.67
CA VAL A 36 -27.06 28.84 3.51
C VAL A 36 -26.42 29.27 4.82
N THR A 37 -27.02 28.85 5.94
CA THR A 37 -26.47 29.12 7.29
C THR A 37 -25.75 27.88 7.79
N PHE A 38 -24.49 28.05 8.21
CA PHE A 38 -23.68 26.98 8.79
C PHE A 38 -23.60 27.16 10.31
N TYR A 39 -23.85 26.07 11.05
CA TYR A 39 -23.62 26.01 12.49
C TYR A 39 -22.35 25.21 12.76
N ALA A 40 -21.41 25.82 13.49
CA ALA A 40 -20.16 25.18 13.88
C ALA A 40 -20.03 25.18 15.40
N PHE A 41 -19.69 24.02 15.97
CA PHE A 41 -19.46 23.85 17.40
C PHE A 41 -18.02 23.40 17.62
N GLN A 42 -17.33 24.09 18.53
CA GLN A 42 -16.00 23.69 18.98
C GLN A 42 -16.10 23.17 20.41
N PHE A 43 -15.53 22.01 20.66
CA PHE A 43 -15.43 21.40 21.98
C PHE A 43 -14.00 20.90 22.20
N ALA A 44 -13.60 20.79 23.47
CA ALA A 44 -12.31 20.23 23.84
C ALA A 44 -12.19 18.78 23.34
N ASP A 45 -10.98 18.40 22.89
CA ASP A 45 -10.66 17.05 22.43
C ASP A 45 -11.57 16.52 21.31
N SER A 46 -12.03 17.42 20.44
CA SER A 46 -12.99 17.09 19.37
C SER A 46 -12.50 16.04 18.37
N LYS A 47 -11.19 15.82 18.28
CA LYS A 47 -10.56 14.79 17.46
C LYS A 47 -10.61 13.40 18.12
N GLU A 48 -10.63 13.34 19.44
CA GLU A 48 -10.56 12.10 20.24
C GLU A 48 -11.96 11.60 20.64
N ASN A 49 -12.96 12.47 20.63
CA ASN A 49 -14.34 12.15 20.97
C ASN A 49 -15.17 11.69 19.76
N LEU A 50 -14.78 10.54 19.18
CA LEU A 50 -15.49 9.94 18.03
C LEU A 50 -16.93 9.55 18.38
N ASP A 51 -17.16 8.97 19.56
CA ASP A 51 -18.49 8.50 20.00
C ASP A 51 -19.53 9.63 20.04
N ILE A 52 -19.15 10.79 20.57
CA ILE A 52 -20.02 11.98 20.61
C ILE A 52 -20.34 12.44 19.18
N SER A 53 -19.32 12.49 18.32
CA SER A 53 -19.52 12.91 16.92
C SER A 53 -20.43 11.95 16.15
N GLN A 54 -20.31 10.64 16.38
CA GLN A 54 -21.16 9.62 15.77
C GLN A 54 -22.61 9.75 16.25
N LYS A 55 -22.84 9.90 17.57
CA LYS A 55 -24.20 10.11 18.10
C LYS A 55 -24.87 11.34 17.53
N ILE A 56 -24.12 12.43 17.34
CA ILE A 56 -24.63 13.65 16.69
C ILE A 56 -24.96 13.39 15.22
N GLN A 57 -24.08 12.67 14.49
CA GLN A 57 -24.35 12.28 13.11
C GLN A 57 -25.65 11.47 13.01
N ASP A 58 -25.85 10.49 13.89
CA ASP A 58 -27.01 9.61 13.89
C ASP A 58 -28.32 10.37 14.17
N HIS A 59 -28.30 11.32 15.11
CA HIS A 59 -29.49 12.14 15.39
C HIS A 59 -29.81 13.13 14.26
N ILE A 60 -28.79 13.77 13.69
CA ILE A 60 -28.97 14.81 12.65
C ILE A 60 -29.33 14.20 11.30
N VAL A 61 -28.68 13.11 10.90
CA VAL A 61 -28.78 12.51 9.56
C VAL A 61 -29.60 11.22 9.56
N GLY A 62 -29.57 10.45 10.65
CA GLY A 62 -30.21 9.13 10.73
C GLY A 62 -31.68 9.16 11.16
N GLU A 63 -32.03 9.91 12.20
CA GLU A 63 -33.41 9.96 12.72
C GLU A 63 -34.29 11.01 12.03
N THR A 64 -33.69 12.12 11.62
CA THR A 64 -34.37 13.18 10.88
C THR A 64 -34.05 12.98 9.41
N TYR A 65 -34.91 12.30 8.64
CA TYR A 65 -34.72 12.06 7.21
C TYR A 65 -34.87 13.38 6.42
N ASN A 66 -33.95 14.32 6.65
CA ASN A 66 -33.77 15.48 5.81
C ASN A 66 -32.61 15.15 4.86
N PRO A 67 -32.90 14.84 3.59
CA PRO A 67 -31.87 14.48 2.61
C PRO A 67 -30.86 15.61 2.35
N ASP A 68 -31.17 16.84 2.76
CA ASP A 68 -30.30 18.00 2.62
C ASP A 68 -29.45 18.28 3.86
N ALA A 69 -29.69 17.58 4.98
CA ALA A 69 -28.89 17.73 6.20
C ALA A 69 -27.49 17.15 5.98
N ARG A 70 -26.47 18.02 6.06
CA ARG A 70 -25.06 17.62 6.00
C ARG A 70 -24.41 17.82 7.36
N TYR A 71 -23.76 16.76 7.85
CA TYR A 71 -22.97 16.77 9.07
C TYR A 71 -21.51 16.45 8.73
N SER A 72 -20.58 17.19 9.33
CA SER A 72 -19.15 16.93 9.25
C SER A 72 -18.53 17.12 10.62
N SER A 73 -17.61 16.22 10.99
CA SER A 73 -16.86 16.28 12.24
C SER A 73 -15.41 15.91 11.99
N LYS A 74 -14.50 16.67 12.61
CA LYS A 74 -13.05 16.38 12.60
C LYS A 74 -12.74 14.99 13.16
N ALA A 75 -13.48 14.51 14.16
CA ALA A 75 -13.28 13.19 14.74
C ALA A 75 -13.58 12.08 13.72
N ILE A 76 -14.72 12.19 13.04
CA ILE A 76 -15.17 11.20 12.04
C ILE A 76 -14.24 11.23 10.82
N GLU A 77 -13.91 12.42 10.33
CA GLU A 77 -12.99 12.59 9.21
C GLU A 77 -11.62 12.01 9.55
N TYR A 78 -11.08 12.29 10.74
CA TYR A 78 -9.81 11.72 11.18
C TYR A 78 -9.86 10.19 11.32
N TYR A 79 -10.94 9.65 11.88
CA TYR A 79 -11.15 8.20 11.98
C TYR A 79 -11.14 7.53 10.59
N GLN A 80 -11.85 8.12 9.63
CA GLN A 80 -12.01 7.57 8.27
C GLN A 80 -10.79 7.77 7.38
N THR A 81 -10.10 8.91 7.47
CA THR A 81 -9.01 9.27 6.55
C THR A 81 -7.63 8.94 7.10
N VAL A 82 -7.47 8.84 8.42
CA VAL A 82 -6.18 8.56 9.06
C VAL A 82 -6.21 7.25 9.82
N GLN A 83 -7.11 7.07 10.78
CA GLN A 83 -7.03 5.94 11.71
C GLN A 83 -7.32 4.60 11.02
N LEU A 84 -8.41 4.49 10.26
CA LEU A 84 -8.77 3.27 9.53
C LEU A 84 -7.70 2.89 8.49
N PRO A 85 -7.27 3.77 7.57
CA PRO A 85 -6.22 3.45 6.60
C PRO A 85 -4.89 3.08 7.27
N SER A 86 -4.51 3.75 8.37
CA SER A 86 -3.27 3.44 9.10
C SER A 86 -3.31 2.04 9.71
N LEU A 87 -4.45 1.66 10.30
CA LEU A 87 -4.64 0.31 10.83
C LEU A 87 -4.60 -0.74 9.72
N SER A 88 -5.28 -0.49 8.60
CA SER A 88 -5.23 -1.38 7.43
C SER A 88 -3.82 -1.54 6.88
N LEU A 89 -3.04 -0.45 6.81
CA LEU A 89 -1.64 -0.49 6.37
C LEU A 89 -0.77 -1.30 7.34
N PHE A 90 -0.95 -1.13 8.65
CA PHE A 90 -0.23 -1.90 9.66
C PHE A 90 -0.51 -3.41 9.53
N ILE A 91 -1.78 -3.79 9.45
CA ILE A 91 -2.20 -5.19 9.29
C ILE A 91 -1.67 -5.75 7.97
N GLY A 92 -1.84 -5.01 6.87
CA GLY A 92 -1.37 -5.41 5.54
C GLY A 92 0.14 -5.62 5.48
N LEU A 93 0.92 -4.73 6.09
CA LEU A 93 2.38 -4.87 6.17
C LEU A 93 2.79 -6.10 6.97
N PHE A 94 2.17 -6.34 8.13
CA PHE A 94 2.47 -7.49 8.98
C PHE A 94 2.18 -8.82 8.27
N ILE A 95 1.00 -8.90 7.63
CA ILE A 95 0.62 -10.06 6.80
C ILE A 95 1.62 -10.24 5.66
N GLY A 96 2.01 -9.17 4.97
CA GLY A 96 2.98 -9.20 3.88
C GLY A 96 4.34 -9.76 4.32
N ILE A 97 4.85 -9.34 5.48
CA ILE A 97 6.12 -9.85 6.04
C ILE A 97 6.00 -11.35 6.35
N ILE A 98 4.91 -11.79 6.98
CA ILE A 98 4.71 -13.22 7.30
C ILE A 98 4.69 -14.06 6.04
N PHE A 99 3.91 -13.66 5.02
CA PHE A 99 3.85 -14.39 3.76
C PHE A 99 5.19 -14.38 3.03
N PHE A 100 5.93 -13.28 3.07
CA PHE A 100 7.27 -13.19 2.48
C PHE A 100 8.25 -14.17 3.15
N LEU A 101 8.27 -14.21 4.50
CA LEU A 101 9.10 -15.14 5.25
C LEU A 101 8.69 -16.61 5.02
N ALA A 102 7.39 -16.88 4.92
CA ALA A 102 6.87 -18.22 4.64
C ALA A 102 7.26 -18.68 3.22
N ALA A 103 7.08 -17.83 2.21
CA ALA A 103 7.49 -18.10 0.84
C ALA A 103 9.00 -18.31 0.72
N GLY A 104 9.79 -17.47 1.41
CA GLY A 104 11.23 -17.64 1.51
C GLY A 104 11.60 -19.00 2.10
N SER A 105 11.04 -19.34 3.25
CA SER A 105 11.29 -20.63 3.93
C SER A 105 10.91 -21.81 3.05
N PHE A 106 9.78 -21.73 2.35
CA PHE A 106 9.37 -22.75 1.38
C PHE A 106 10.40 -22.95 0.25
N LEU A 107 10.89 -21.86 -0.34
CA LEU A 107 11.93 -21.92 -1.39
C LEU A 107 13.23 -22.52 -0.85
N TYR A 108 13.63 -22.15 0.37
CA TYR A 108 14.81 -22.73 1.02
C TYR A 108 14.65 -24.25 1.19
N PHE A 109 13.55 -24.70 1.78
CA PHE A 109 13.32 -26.13 1.98
C PHE A 109 13.25 -26.88 0.66
N ARG A 110 12.59 -26.32 -0.34
CA ARG A 110 12.50 -26.93 -1.67
C ARG A 110 13.88 -27.14 -2.28
N LEU A 111 14.71 -26.10 -2.32
CA LEU A 111 16.05 -26.17 -2.87
C LEU A 111 16.93 -27.15 -2.09
N PHE A 112 16.94 -27.10 -0.76
CA PHE A 112 17.83 -27.96 0.04
C PHE A 112 17.40 -29.41 0.07
N THR A 113 16.10 -29.69 -0.10
CA THR A 113 15.60 -31.06 -0.29
C THR A 113 16.04 -31.61 -1.64
N ASP A 114 15.83 -30.84 -2.72
CA ASP A 114 16.21 -31.24 -4.08
C ASP A 114 17.75 -31.37 -4.24
N LEU A 115 18.52 -30.56 -3.49
CA LEU A 115 19.99 -30.53 -3.52
C LEU A 115 20.62 -31.89 -3.24
N TYR A 116 20.05 -32.71 -2.36
CA TYR A 116 20.62 -34.02 -2.03
C TYR A 116 20.65 -34.96 -3.24
N GLU A 117 19.59 -34.96 -4.04
CA GLU A 117 19.54 -35.73 -5.29
C GLU A 117 20.39 -35.10 -6.39
N GLU A 118 20.34 -33.76 -6.52
CA GLU A 118 21.14 -33.04 -7.52
C GLU A 118 22.64 -33.28 -7.35
N ARG A 119 23.13 -33.28 -6.10
CA ARG A 119 24.53 -33.60 -5.77
C ARG A 119 24.98 -34.94 -6.36
N LYS A 120 24.16 -35.98 -6.28
CA LYS A 120 24.47 -37.30 -6.84
C LYS A 120 24.50 -37.26 -8.36
N LYS A 121 23.54 -36.58 -8.98
CA LYS A 121 23.46 -36.41 -10.45
C LYS A 121 24.69 -35.66 -10.99
N TYR A 122 25.01 -34.51 -10.41
CA TYR A 122 26.16 -33.70 -10.81
C TYR A 122 27.49 -34.43 -10.58
N LYS A 123 27.64 -35.21 -9.50
CA LYS A 123 28.83 -36.04 -9.28
C LYS A 123 29.02 -37.11 -10.35
N SER A 124 27.94 -37.73 -10.83
CA SER A 124 28.00 -38.67 -11.96
C SER A 124 28.36 -37.98 -13.28
N LEU A 125 27.78 -36.81 -13.55
CA LEU A 125 28.08 -36.02 -14.75
C LEU A 125 29.53 -35.49 -14.75
N ALA A 126 30.07 -35.13 -13.58
CA ALA A 126 31.46 -34.69 -13.46
C ALA A 126 32.46 -35.78 -13.90
N LYS A 127 32.14 -37.07 -13.69
CA LYS A 127 32.99 -38.20 -14.12
C LYS A 127 33.08 -38.35 -15.64
N ILE A 128 32.11 -37.81 -16.39
CA ILE A 128 32.06 -37.85 -17.86
C ILE A 128 32.36 -36.48 -18.49
N GLY A 129 32.92 -35.54 -17.71
CA GLY A 129 33.48 -34.30 -18.24
C GLY A 129 32.68 -33.02 -17.97
N LEU A 130 31.64 -33.05 -17.14
CA LEU A 130 30.92 -31.83 -16.76
C LEU A 130 31.84 -30.88 -15.97
N SER A 131 32.01 -29.66 -16.46
CA SER A 131 32.80 -28.64 -15.79
C SER A 131 32.04 -27.97 -14.64
N GLU A 132 32.78 -27.45 -13.66
CA GLU A 132 32.19 -26.73 -12.51
C GLU A 132 31.39 -25.50 -12.97
N LYS A 133 31.86 -24.83 -14.04
CA LYS A 133 31.19 -23.65 -14.62
C LYS A 133 29.81 -24.01 -15.18
N GLU A 134 29.70 -25.14 -15.87
CA GLU A 134 28.43 -25.63 -16.43
C GLU A 134 27.46 -26.04 -15.33
N MET A 135 27.96 -26.74 -14.29
CA MET A 135 27.16 -27.08 -13.11
C MET A 135 26.59 -25.84 -12.44
N VAL A 136 27.43 -24.83 -12.16
CA VAL A 136 27.00 -23.57 -11.52
C VAL A 136 26.01 -22.82 -12.40
N LYS A 137 26.21 -22.80 -13.72
CA LYS A 137 25.28 -22.16 -14.67
C LYS A 137 23.89 -22.82 -14.61
N ASN A 138 23.84 -24.15 -14.67
CA ASN A 138 22.58 -24.89 -14.63
C ASN A 138 21.84 -24.70 -13.31
N ALA A 139 22.55 -24.83 -12.18
CA ALA A 139 21.99 -24.58 -10.85
C ALA A 139 21.44 -23.15 -10.73
N ASN A 140 22.16 -22.14 -11.25
CA ASN A 140 21.68 -20.75 -11.23
C ASN A 140 20.39 -20.57 -12.02
N ILE A 141 20.24 -21.19 -13.19
CA ILE A 141 19.03 -21.07 -14.00
C ILE A 141 17.83 -21.70 -13.27
N GLN A 142 17.99 -22.89 -12.69
CA GLN A 142 16.93 -23.55 -11.93
C GLN A 142 16.49 -22.70 -10.72
N MET A 143 17.45 -22.19 -9.94
CA MET A 143 17.17 -21.30 -8.82
C MET A 143 16.49 -20.00 -9.28
N ALA A 144 16.97 -19.38 -10.37
CA ALA A 144 16.41 -18.14 -10.87
C ALA A 144 14.96 -18.33 -11.33
N ILE A 145 14.65 -19.42 -12.04
CA ILE A 145 13.27 -19.72 -12.44
C ILE A 145 12.39 -19.88 -11.20
N LEU A 146 12.85 -20.64 -10.20
CA LEU A 146 12.08 -20.89 -8.97
C LEU A 146 11.78 -19.60 -8.19
N PHE A 147 12.69 -18.63 -8.19
CA PHE A 147 12.54 -17.36 -7.47
C PHE A 147 11.80 -16.29 -8.27
N PHE A 148 12.13 -16.11 -9.54
CA PHE A 148 11.66 -14.94 -10.32
C PHE A 148 10.41 -15.23 -11.12
N LEU A 149 10.12 -16.48 -11.51
CA LEU A 149 8.90 -16.79 -12.26
C LEU A 149 7.63 -16.47 -11.44
N PRO A 150 7.50 -16.90 -10.16
CA PRO A 150 6.35 -16.53 -9.34
C PRO A 150 6.28 -15.01 -9.10
N PHE A 151 7.43 -14.35 -8.95
CA PHE A 151 7.50 -12.91 -8.74
C PHE A 151 6.98 -12.13 -9.96
N LEU A 152 7.34 -12.54 -11.18
CA LEU A 152 6.83 -11.94 -12.41
C LEU A 152 5.31 -12.11 -12.53
N LEU A 153 4.77 -13.28 -12.19
CA LEU A 153 3.33 -13.52 -12.17
C LEU A 153 2.63 -12.59 -11.16
N ALA A 154 3.21 -12.42 -9.97
CA ALA A 154 2.67 -11.51 -8.96
C ALA A 154 2.66 -10.04 -9.44
N ILE A 155 3.67 -9.59 -10.19
CA ILE A 155 3.69 -8.24 -10.79
C ILE A 155 2.52 -8.08 -11.78
N VAL A 156 2.27 -9.08 -12.63
CA VAL A 156 1.19 -9.02 -13.62
C VAL A 156 -0.18 -8.96 -12.92
N GLU A 157 -0.40 -9.82 -11.93
CA GLU A 157 -1.64 -9.84 -11.14
C GLU A 157 -1.85 -8.51 -10.40
N THR A 158 -0.79 -7.99 -9.76
CA THR A 158 -0.82 -6.70 -9.07
C THR A 158 -1.11 -5.55 -10.04
N GLY A 159 -0.52 -5.57 -11.24
CA GLY A 159 -0.75 -4.57 -12.28
C GLY A 159 -2.23 -4.52 -12.71
N PHE A 160 -2.85 -5.69 -12.91
CA PHE A 160 -4.28 -5.78 -13.20
C PHE A 160 -5.14 -5.23 -12.05
N ALA A 161 -4.83 -5.61 -10.81
CA ALA A 161 -5.54 -5.12 -9.63
C ALA A 161 -5.42 -3.59 -9.47
N LEU A 162 -4.23 -3.03 -9.65
CA LEU A 162 -4.00 -1.58 -9.57
C LEU A 162 -4.75 -0.82 -10.67
N GLN A 163 -4.82 -1.37 -11.88
CA GLN A 163 -5.56 -0.76 -12.98
C GLN A 163 -7.06 -0.71 -12.68
N VAL A 164 -7.64 -1.79 -12.16
CA VAL A 164 -9.04 -1.83 -11.75
C VAL A 164 -9.29 -0.84 -10.61
N LEU A 165 -8.43 -0.84 -9.59
CA LEU A 165 -8.54 0.06 -8.44
C LEU A 165 -8.47 1.53 -8.85
N GLN A 166 -7.60 1.89 -9.80
CA GLN A 166 -7.49 3.27 -10.28
C GLN A 166 -8.72 3.69 -11.09
N ARG A 167 -9.28 2.78 -11.90
CA ARG A 167 -10.44 3.08 -12.76
C ARG A 167 -11.75 3.16 -11.97
N GLU A 168 -11.95 2.25 -11.03
CA GLU A 168 -13.23 2.08 -10.32
C GLU A 168 -13.22 2.65 -8.91
N GLY A 169 -12.06 2.71 -8.25
CA GLY A 169 -11.93 3.13 -6.85
C GLY A 169 -11.81 4.64 -6.64
N GLY A 170 -11.75 5.46 -7.69
CA GLY A 170 -11.66 6.92 -7.58
C GLY A 170 -10.34 7.45 -7.00
N PHE A 171 -9.32 6.59 -6.86
CA PHE A 171 -8.00 6.97 -6.35
C PHE A 171 -7.12 7.54 -7.46
N SER A 172 -6.63 8.77 -7.29
CA SER A 172 -5.59 9.34 -8.16
C SER A 172 -4.21 8.80 -7.78
N ASN A 173 -3.42 8.37 -8.77
CA ASN A 173 -1.98 8.05 -8.63
C ASN A 173 -1.59 6.81 -7.79
N VAL A 174 -2.48 5.83 -7.61
CA VAL A 174 -2.14 4.54 -6.96
C VAL A 174 -1.04 3.75 -7.68
N PHE A 175 -0.87 3.94 -8.99
CA PHE A 175 0.16 3.25 -9.77
C PHE A 175 1.58 3.58 -9.30
N GLN A 176 1.85 4.85 -8.93
CA GLN A 176 3.17 5.27 -8.48
C GLN A 176 3.56 4.58 -7.16
N SER A 177 2.64 4.57 -6.19
CA SER A 177 2.82 3.85 -4.92
C SER A 177 3.00 2.35 -5.13
N GLY A 178 2.25 1.77 -6.07
CA GLY A 178 2.39 0.36 -6.47
C GLY A 178 3.79 0.03 -7.00
N VAL A 179 4.33 0.86 -7.90
CA VAL A 179 5.69 0.67 -8.46
C VAL A 179 6.75 0.74 -7.37
N ILE A 180 6.68 1.72 -6.46
CA ILE A 180 7.62 1.83 -5.34
C ILE A 180 7.58 0.57 -4.46
N THR A 181 6.39 0.05 -4.20
CA THR A 181 6.19 -1.18 -3.41
C THR A 181 6.80 -2.39 -4.11
N ILE A 182 6.54 -2.56 -5.42
CA ILE A 182 7.11 -3.66 -6.23
C ILE A 182 8.65 -3.59 -6.23
N LEU A 183 9.24 -2.40 -6.35
CA LEU A 183 10.69 -2.22 -6.29
C LEU A 183 11.26 -2.61 -4.91
N GLY A 184 10.56 -2.28 -3.82
CA GLY A 184 10.92 -2.71 -2.47
C GLY A 184 10.94 -4.24 -2.34
N PHE A 185 9.87 -4.92 -2.78
CA PHE A 185 9.81 -6.39 -2.77
C PHE A 185 10.84 -7.02 -3.72
N LEU A 186 11.13 -6.41 -4.87
CA LEU A 186 12.20 -6.87 -5.76
C LEU A 186 13.57 -6.79 -5.07
N GLY A 187 13.85 -5.71 -4.33
CA GLY A 187 15.07 -5.57 -3.54
C GLY A 187 15.21 -6.68 -2.49
N LEU A 188 14.14 -6.97 -1.75
CA LEU A 188 14.12 -8.09 -0.80
C LEU A 188 14.29 -9.45 -1.49
N GLN A 189 13.63 -9.66 -2.64
CA GLN A 189 13.72 -10.89 -3.43
C GLN A 189 15.16 -11.12 -3.94
N LEU A 190 15.83 -10.06 -4.41
CA LEU A 190 17.22 -10.11 -4.85
C LEU A 190 18.17 -10.44 -3.70
N LEU A 191 17.99 -9.79 -2.54
CA LEU A 191 18.77 -10.07 -1.35
C LEU A 191 18.62 -11.54 -0.95
N TYR A 192 17.38 -12.03 -0.90
CA TYR A 192 17.08 -13.41 -0.56
C TYR A 192 17.71 -14.40 -1.57
N PHE A 193 17.58 -14.12 -2.87
CA PHE A 193 18.20 -14.92 -3.92
C PHE A 193 19.72 -15.00 -3.78
N ILE A 194 20.41 -13.88 -3.50
CA ILE A 194 21.86 -13.85 -3.32
C ILE A 194 22.30 -14.72 -2.14
N VAL A 195 21.62 -14.60 -0.99
CA VAL A 195 21.93 -15.38 0.23
C VAL A 195 21.78 -16.88 -0.04
N ILE A 196 20.62 -17.28 -0.58
CA ILE A 196 20.30 -18.68 -0.83
C ILE A 196 21.22 -19.29 -1.88
N ARG A 197 21.41 -18.59 -3.01
CA ARG A 197 22.32 -19.01 -4.07
C ARG A 197 23.73 -19.25 -3.55
N SER A 198 24.25 -18.33 -2.75
CA SER A 198 25.61 -18.43 -2.21
C SER A 198 25.77 -19.67 -1.34
N SER A 199 24.78 -19.95 -0.49
CA SER A 199 24.74 -21.16 0.34
C SER A 199 24.61 -22.43 -0.50
N TYR A 200 23.71 -22.45 -1.50
CA TYR A 200 23.46 -23.59 -2.37
C TYR A 200 24.70 -24.00 -3.18
N ILE A 201 25.32 -23.03 -3.87
CA ILE A 201 26.48 -23.29 -4.73
C ILE A 201 27.69 -23.75 -3.91
N LYS A 202 27.92 -23.16 -2.73
CA LYS A 202 28.99 -23.62 -1.83
C LYS A 202 28.81 -25.09 -1.46
N ASN A 203 27.60 -25.45 -1.04
CA ASN A 203 27.23 -26.81 -0.68
C ASN A 203 27.36 -27.81 -1.84
N LEU A 204 27.03 -27.38 -3.06
CA LEU A 204 27.10 -28.22 -4.25
C LEU A 204 28.56 -28.50 -4.65
N LYS A 205 29.40 -27.47 -4.67
CA LYS A 205 30.83 -27.59 -5.01
C LYS A 205 31.59 -28.52 -4.06
N GLU A 206 31.33 -28.36 -2.75
CA GLU A 206 31.99 -29.16 -1.71
C GLU A 206 31.70 -30.66 -1.82
N TYR A 207 30.55 -31.06 -2.36
CA TYR A 207 30.21 -32.47 -2.50
C TYR A 207 30.69 -33.11 -3.82
N VAL A 208 30.75 -32.29 -4.89
CA VAL A 208 31.02 -32.79 -6.25
C VAL A 208 32.51 -32.82 -6.58
N TYR A 209 33.27 -31.79 -6.19
CA TYR A 209 34.69 -31.61 -6.59
C TYR A 209 35.69 -31.76 -5.44
N ARG A 210 35.21 -32.15 -4.26
CA ARG A 210 36.02 -32.57 -3.11
C ARG A 210 35.85 -34.08 -2.91
#